data_AF-A0A374NH40-F1
#
_entry.id   AF-A0A374NH40-F1
#
_cell.length_a   1.000
_cell.length_b   1.000
_cell.length_c   1.000
_cell.angle_alpha   90.00
_cell.angle_beta   90.00
_cell.angle_gamma   90.00
#
_symmetry.space_group_name_H-M   'P 1'
#
loop_
_entity.id
_entity.type
_entity.pdbx_description
1 polymer ?
#
loop_
_entity_poly.entity_id
_entity_poly.type
_entity_poly.pdbx_seq_one_letter_code
_entity_poly.pdbx_strand_id
1 'polypeptide(L)'
;MSGDIEISTTFCMKNGNRKVRNYTLRSKKAKELYNKLYATRGFKKNIYALYTGNYNDIKEITWSGIETEYLNLTKEEKKQFFDTYLSELDGLSYTDVQKTVPVGI
;
A
#
# COMPACT_ATOMS: atom_id res chain seq x y z
N MET A 1 -4.95 15.95 14.75
CA MET A 1 -4.33 15.98 13.41
C MET A 1 -5.41 16.30 12.40
N SER A 2 -5.26 17.38 11.62
CA SER A 2 -6.21 17.71 10.55
C SER A 2 -6.17 16.59 9.51
N GLY A 3 -7.25 15.82 9.38
CA GLY A 3 -7.39 14.71 8.42
C GLY A 3 -7.55 15.18 6.96
N ASP A 4 -6.81 16.21 6.58
CA ASP A 4 -6.69 16.74 5.23
C ASP A 4 -5.61 15.94 4.50
N ILE A 5 -5.90 15.56 3.26
CA ILE A 5 -5.03 14.68 2.47
C ILE A 5 -4.55 15.48 1.28
N GLU A 6 -3.25 15.60 1.12
CA GLU A 6 -2.68 16.19 -0.08
C GLU A 6 -2.41 15.09 -1.10
N ILE A 7 -2.99 15.22 -2.29
CA ILE A 7 -2.75 14.32 -3.42
C ILE A 7 -2.18 15.09 -4.59
N SER A 8 -1.25 14.48 -5.31
CA SER A 8 -0.76 15.01 -6.58
C SER A 8 -1.29 14.15 -7.72
N THR A 9 -1.99 14.78 -8.67
CA THR A 9 -2.47 14.10 -9.88
C THR A 9 -1.66 14.57 -11.08
N THR A 10 -1.07 13.62 -11.80
CA THR A 10 -0.35 13.87 -13.05
C THR A 10 -1.21 13.47 -14.23
N PHE A 11 -1.53 14.42 -15.10
CA PHE A 11 -2.25 14.22 -16.35
C PHE A 11 -1.24 14.10 -17.50
N CYS A 12 -1.15 12.92 -18.11
CA CYS A 12 -0.36 12.68 -19.31
C CYS A 12 -1.19 13.03 -20.56
N MET A 13 -0.81 14.09 -21.27
CA MET A 13 -1.52 14.60 -22.43
C MET A 13 -1.08 13.86 -23.71
N LYS A 14 -1.94 13.82 -24.73
CA LYS A 14 -1.64 13.16 -26.02
C LYS A 14 -0.41 13.72 -26.74
N ASN A 15 -0.06 14.98 -26.47
CA ASN A 15 1.12 15.64 -27.04
C ASN A 15 2.41 15.36 -26.24
N GLY A 16 2.40 14.43 -25.30
CA GLY A 16 3.56 14.07 -24.47
C GLY A 16 3.77 14.95 -23.24
N ASN A 17 3.09 16.11 -23.15
CA ASN A 17 3.22 17.00 -22.00
C ASN A 17 2.55 16.40 -20.76
N ARG A 18 3.11 16.69 -19.59
CA ARG A 18 2.55 16.33 -18.28
C ARG A 18 2.07 17.57 -17.56
N LYS A 19 0.85 17.53 -17.01
CA LYS A 19 0.33 18.57 -16.12
C LYS A 19 0.14 17.97 -14.73
N VAL A 20 0.76 18.58 -13.72
CA VAL A 20 0.66 18.14 -12.32
C VAL A 20 -0.26 19.10 -11.58
N ARG A 21 -1.21 18.58 -10.80
CA ARG A 21 -2.04 19.38 -9.91
C ARG A 21 -2.12 18.75 -8.53
N ASN A 22 -1.82 19.55 -7.52
CA ASN A 22 -1.95 19.17 -6.13
C ASN A 22 -3.34 19.56 -5.62
N TYR A 23 -3.98 18.65 -4.87
CA TYR A 23 -5.29 18.87 -4.27
C TYR A 23 -5.21 18.55 -2.79
N THR A 24 -5.69 19.46 -1.95
CA THR A 24 -6.01 19.16 -0.55
C THR A 24 -7.45 18.64 -0.50
N LEU A 25 -7.63 17.35 -0.23
CA LEU A 25 -8.93 16.69 -0.16
C LEU A 25 -9.66 17.07 1.14
N ARG A 26 -10.35 18.21 1.10
CA ARG A 26 -11.21 18.69 2.20
C ARG A 26 -12.65 18.20 2.09
N SER A 27 -13.12 17.90 0.87
CA SER A 27 -14.52 17.53 0.64
C SER A 27 -14.78 16.04 0.84
N LYS A 28 -15.92 15.71 1.47
CA LYS A 28 -16.39 14.32 1.68
C LYS A 28 -16.40 13.51 0.38
N LYS A 29 -16.87 14.11 -0.72
CA LYS A 29 -16.93 13.49 -2.05
C LYS A 29 -15.56 13.12 -2.61
N ALA A 30 -14.54 13.95 -2.37
CA ALA A 30 -13.20 13.67 -2.86
C ALA A 30 -12.50 12.59 -2.02
N LYS A 31 -12.77 12.54 -0.70
CA LYS A 31 -12.38 11.42 0.16
C LYS A 31 -13.04 10.10 -0.27
N GLU A 32 -14.33 10.11 -0.60
CA GLU A 32 -15.04 8.94 -1.13
C GLU A 32 -14.46 8.45 -2.47
N LEU A 33 -14.12 9.37 -3.38
CA LEU A 33 -13.49 9.02 -4.65
C LEU A 33 -12.10 8.41 -4.44
N TYR A 34 -11.32 8.99 -3.54
CA TYR A 34 -10.00 8.47 -3.19
C TYR A 34 -10.09 7.09 -2.53
N ASN A 35 -11.06 6.87 -1.63
CA ASN A 35 -11.31 5.56 -1.03
C ASN A 35 -11.64 4.51 -2.11
N LYS A 36 -12.45 4.87 -3.10
CA LYS A 36 -12.75 3.99 -4.24
C LYS A 36 -11.51 3.67 -5.06
N LEU A 37 -10.66 4.66 -5.34
CA LEU A 37 -9.39 4.46 -6.05
C LEU A 37 -8.46 3.54 -5.25
N TYR A 38 -8.34 3.76 -3.95
CA TYR A 38 -7.51 2.98 -3.05
C TYR A 38 -7.93 1.51 -2.97
N ALA A 39 -9.24 1.26 -3.00
CA ALA A 39 -9.80 -0.09 -3.04
C ALA A 39 -9.48 -0.84 -4.35
N THR A 40 -8.98 -0.16 -5.39
CA THR A 40 -8.63 -0.84 -6.63
C THR A 40 -7.29 -1.56 -6.51
N ARG A 41 -7.27 -2.80 -7.00
CA ARG A 41 -6.06 -3.62 -7.12
C ARG A 41 -4.93 -2.90 -7.86
N GLY A 42 -5.25 -2.14 -8.92
CA GLY A 42 -4.26 -1.40 -9.70
C GLY A 42 -3.55 -0.30 -8.90
N PHE A 43 -4.28 0.41 -8.04
CA PHE A 43 -3.68 1.41 -7.16
C PHE A 43 -2.76 0.76 -6.11
N LYS A 44 -3.23 -0.32 -5.46
CA LYS A 44 -2.44 -1.07 -4.46
C LYS A 44 -1.14 -1.63 -5.05
N LYS A 45 -1.19 -2.17 -6.27
CA LYS A 45 -0.01 -2.63 -7.03
C LYS A 45 1.04 -1.54 -7.24
N ASN A 46 0.62 -0.30 -7.48
CA ASN A 46 1.55 0.80 -7.73
C ASN A 46 2.22 1.35 -6.46
N ILE A 47 1.60 1.16 -5.30
CA ILE A 47 2.08 1.69 -4.02
C ILE A 47 2.87 0.64 -3.23
N TYR A 48 2.44 -0.63 -3.27
CA TYR A 48 3.05 -1.71 -2.49
C TYR A 48 3.87 -2.63 -3.39
N ALA A 49 5.20 -2.48 -3.36
CA ALA A 49 6.13 -3.28 -4.18
C ALA A 49 5.93 -4.80 -4.02
N LEU A 50 5.66 -5.26 -2.79
CA LEU A 50 5.41 -6.67 -2.48
C LEU A 50 4.08 -7.19 -3.02
N TYR A 51 3.11 -6.31 -3.31
CA TYR A 51 1.78 -6.71 -3.81
C TYR A 51 1.83 -7.23 -5.26
N THR A 52 2.91 -6.94 -5.98
CA THR A 52 3.24 -7.56 -7.28
C THR A 52 4.45 -8.50 -7.23
N GLY A 53 5.09 -8.64 -6.07
CA GLY A 53 6.31 -9.44 -5.93
C GLY A 53 6.02 -10.94 -6.03
N ASN A 54 6.95 -11.69 -6.63
CA ASN A 54 6.92 -13.14 -6.53
C ASN A 54 7.51 -13.54 -5.17
N TYR A 55 6.88 -14.48 -4.47
CA TYR A 55 7.45 -15.02 -3.23
C TYR A 55 8.87 -15.55 -3.43
N ASN A 56 9.18 -16.10 -4.61
CA ASN A 56 10.52 -16.58 -4.93
C ASN A 56 11.58 -15.48 -4.98
N ASP A 57 11.19 -14.21 -5.11
CA ASP A 57 12.10 -13.06 -5.07
C ASP A 57 12.40 -12.63 -3.63
N ILE A 58 11.69 -13.19 -2.63
CA ILE A 58 11.85 -12.87 -1.21
C ILE A 58 12.99 -13.72 -0.65
N LYS A 59 14.13 -13.08 -0.39
CA LYS A 59 15.31 -13.71 0.21
C LYS A 59 15.10 -14.08 1.68
N GLU A 60 14.49 -13.18 2.45
CA GLU A 60 14.28 -13.34 3.89
C GLU A 60 13.06 -12.55 4.37
N ILE A 61 12.44 -13.01 5.45
CA ILE A 61 11.39 -12.31 6.19
C ILE A 61 11.89 -12.21 7.64
N THR A 62 11.93 -11.00 8.20
CA THR A 62 12.46 -10.70 9.54
C THR A 62 11.43 -9.94 10.37
N TRP A 63 11.50 -10.06 11.70
CA TRP A 63 10.57 -9.45 12.66
C TRP A 63 11.33 -8.78 13.81
N SER A 64 10.80 -7.66 14.29
CA SER A 64 11.30 -6.93 15.46
C SER A 64 10.12 -6.60 16.39
N GLY A 65 10.20 -6.95 17.68
CA GLY A 65 9.17 -6.58 18.67
C GLY A 65 8.86 -7.63 19.75
N ILE A 66 9.32 -8.86 19.57
CA ILE A 66 9.45 -9.87 20.61
C ILE A 66 10.97 -10.09 20.76
N GLU A 67 11.46 -10.38 21.98
CA GLU A 67 12.88 -10.71 22.23
C GLU A 67 13.41 -11.55 21.07
N THR A 68 14.55 -11.16 20.52
CA THR A 68 15.15 -11.55 19.23
C THR A 68 15.34 -13.06 19.04
N GLU A 69 14.25 -13.81 19.04
CA GLU A 69 14.16 -15.15 18.52
C GLU A 69 13.82 -14.99 17.04
N TYR A 70 14.83 -15.26 16.21
CA TYR A 70 14.62 -15.52 14.81
C TYR A 70 13.62 -16.68 14.72
N LEU A 71 12.33 -16.40 14.52
CA LEU A 71 11.33 -17.45 14.23
C LEU A 71 11.87 -18.28 13.05
N ASN A 72 12.30 -19.50 13.33
CA ASN A 72 12.83 -20.41 12.32
C ASN A 72 11.66 -21.01 11.53
N LEU A 73 11.01 -20.17 10.73
CA LEU A 73 9.88 -20.57 9.89
C LEU A 73 10.36 -21.44 8.73
N THR A 74 9.63 -22.51 8.48
CA THR A 74 9.71 -23.33 7.26
C THR A 74 9.33 -22.51 6.02
N LYS A 75 9.63 -23.06 4.83
CA LYS A 75 9.28 -22.40 3.56
C LYS A 75 7.76 -22.23 3.42
N GLU A 76 7.01 -23.23 3.89
CA GLU A 76 5.56 -23.30 3.87
C GLU A 76 4.96 -22.23 4.79
N GLU A 77 5.47 -22.08 6.01
CA GLU A 77 5.03 -21.06 6.96
C GLU A 77 5.34 -19.64 6.44
N LYS A 78 6.54 -19.41 5.90
CA LYS A 78 6.88 -18.12 5.26
C LYS A 78 5.95 -17.79 4.09
N LYS A 79 5.56 -18.78 3.30
CA LYS A 79 4.58 -18.60 2.21
C LYS A 79 3.19 -18.28 2.77
N GLN A 80 2.74 -18.94 3.84
CA GLN A 80 1.47 -18.62 4.49
C GLN A 80 1.45 -17.19 5.06
N PHE A 81 2.56 -16.73 5.64
CA PHE A 81 2.70 -15.34 6.08
C PHE A 81 2.59 -14.36 4.91
N PHE A 82 3.28 -14.66 3.80
CA PHE A 82 3.21 -13.83 2.61
C PHE A 82 1.79 -13.79 2.01
N ASP A 83 1.13 -14.94 1.89
CA ASP A 83 -0.24 -15.04 1.39
C ASP A 83 -1.22 -14.27 2.30
N THR A 84 -1.03 -14.37 3.63
CA THR A 84 -1.81 -13.59 4.63
C THR A 84 -1.58 -12.10 4.45
N TYR A 85 -0.34 -11.66 4.34
CA TYR A 85 0.01 -10.26 4.11
C TYR A 85 -0.64 -9.70 2.84
N LEU A 86 -0.63 -10.45 1.74
CA LEU A 86 -1.32 -10.05 0.51
C LEU A 86 -2.84 -9.95 0.70
N SER A 87 -3.44 -10.89 1.43
CA SER A 87 -4.87 -10.87 1.74
C SER A 87 -5.26 -9.68 2.63
N GLU A 88 -4.42 -9.33 3.60
CA GLU A 88 -4.62 -8.13 4.44
C GLU A 88 -4.47 -6.85 3.62
N LEU A 89 -3.47 -6.78 2.74
CA LEU A 89 -3.35 -5.69 1.75
C LEU A 89 -4.58 -5.57 0.87
N ASP A 90 -5.23 -6.67 0.48
CA ASP A 90 -6.49 -6.66 -0.27
C ASP A 90 -7.65 -6.06 0.53
N GLY A 91 -7.76 -6.40 1.81
CA GLY A 91 -8.79 -5.89 2.72
C GLY A 91 -8.55 -4.44 3.19
N LEU A 92 -7.31 -3.94 3.11
CA LEU A 92 -6.93 -2.63 3.62
C LEU A 92 -7.75 -1.49 3.00
N SER A 93 -8.51 -0.81 3.85
CA SER A 93 -9.21 0.41 3.48
C SER A 93 -8.29 1.62 3.60
N TYR A 94 -8.68 2.71 2.96
CA TYR A 94 -7.95 3.96 3.09
C TYR A 94 -7.86 4.46 4.55
N THR A 95 -8.92 4.26 5.34
CA THR A 95 -8.96 4.68 6.75
C THR A 95 -8.00 3.88 7.62
N ASP A 96 -7.72 2.63 7.23
CA ASP A 96 -6.76 1.78 7.95
C ASP A 96 -5.34 2.27 7.68
N VAL A 97 -5.01 2.59 6.42
CA VAL A 97 -3.69 3.07 5.98
C VAL A 97 -3.31 4.42 6.62
N GLN A 98 -4.30 5.26 6.92
CA GLN A 98 -4.07 6.51 7.66
C GLN A 98 -3.64 6.28 9.12
N LYS A 99 -4.01 5.13 9.70
CA LYS A 99 -3.68 4.76 11.09
C LYS A 99 -2.45 3.89 11.17
N THR A 100 -2.28 3.01 10.18
CA THR A 100 -1.17 2.08 10.03
C THR A 100 -0.57 2.32 8.66
N VAL A 101 0.36 3.27 8.55
CA VAL A 101 1.15 3.38 7.32
C VAL A 101 1.97 2.09 7.24
N PRO A 102 1.74 1.19 6.26
CA PRO A 102 2.68 0.10 6.05
C PRO A 102 3.93 0.80 5.53
N VAL A 103 4.93 0.92 6.39
CA VAL A 103 6.16 1.64 6.12
C VAL A 103 6.92 0.86 5.07
N GLY A 104 6.70 1.20 3.80
CA GLY A 104 7.58 0.84 2.70
C GLY A 104 8.50 2.03 2.44
N ILE A 105 9.76 1.90 2.83
CA ILE A 105 10.87 2.67 2.26
C ILE A 105 11.44 1.83 1.12
#